data_AF-A0A430FT26-F1
#
_entry.id   AF-A0A430FT26-F1
#
_cell.length_a   1.000
_cell.length_b   1.000
_cell.length_c   1.000
_cell.angle_alpha   90.00
_cell.angle_beta   90.00
_cell.angle_gamma   90.00
#
_symmetry.space_group_name_H-M   'P 1'
#
loop_
_entity.id
_entity.type
_entity.pdbx_description
1 polymer ?
#
loop_
_entity_poly.entity_id
_entity_poly.type
_entity_poly.pdbx_seq_one_letter_code
_entity_poly.pdbx_strand_id
1 'polypeptide(L)'
;MFFKQSAQQLHDELAKVKQEIDSNPLSSDVITQSTAIIEQMKSSGREAEIDQELARLSLPSSDDIGKLIAQHALQLTLLQKKRIKLEKKLEKLR
;
A
#
# COMPACT_ATOMS: atom_id res chain seq x y z
N MET A 1 1.34 29.17 -21.20
CA MET A 1 1.58 27.98 -22.03
C MET A 1 1.13 26.74 -21.27
N PHE A 2 0.00 26.15 -21.65
CA PHE A 2 -0.39 24.83 -21.14
C PHE A 2 0.41 23.77 -21.89
N PHE A 3 1.58 23.37 -21.36
CA PHE A 3 2.30 22.23 -21.90
C PHE A 3 1.43 20.98 -21.69
N LYS A 4 0.82 20.51 -22.78
CA LYS A 4 0.12 19.22 -22.82
C LYS A 4 1.18 18.16 -22.51
N GLN A 5 1.09 17.51 -21.34
CA GLN A 5 1.99 16.40 -21.02
C GLN A 5 1.93 15.39 -22.17
N SER A 6 3.09 15.04 -22.74
CA SER A 6 3.16 14.01 -23.77
C SER A 6 2.83 12.63 -23.19
N ALA A 7 2.39 11.69 -24.02
CA ALA A 7 2.14 10.31 -23.60
C ALA A 7 3.38 9.71 -22.92
N GLN A 8 4.58 9.99 -23.43
CA GLN A 8 5.84 9.55 -22.84
C GLN A 8 6.02 10.10 -21.41
N GLN A 9 5.79 11.39 -21.19
CA GLN A 9 5.89 12.00 -19.86
C GLN A 9 4.90 11.40 -18.86
N LEU A 10 3.70 11.03 -19.31
CA LEU A 10 2.70 10.37 -18.46
C LEU A 10 3.10 8.92 -18.13
N HIS A 11 3.72 8.20 -19.07
CA HIS A 11 4.28 6.87 -18.83
C HIS A 11 5.45 6.92 -17.83
N ASP A 12 6.36 7.88 -17.97
CA ASP A 12 7.48 8.06 -17.04
C ASP A 12 6.99 8.44 -15.63
N GLU A 13 5.99 9.32 -15.54
CA GLU A 13 5.38 9.68 -14.26
C GLU A 13 4.64 8.49 -13.63
N LEU A 14 3.94 7.68 -14.42
CA LEU A 14 3.27 6.46 -13.95
C LEU A 14 4.29 5.43 -13.44
N ALA A 15 5.41 5.26 -14.13
CA ALA A 15 6.48 4.34 -13.72
C ALA A 15 7.08 4.76 -12.37
N LYS A 16 7.33 6.06 -12.17
CA LYS A 16 7.80 6.59 -10.88
C LYS A 16 6.80 6.34 -9.76
N VAL A 17 5.52 6.63 -9.99
CA VAL A 17 4.47 6.40 -8.99
C VAL A 17 4.35 4.91 -8.64
N LYS A 18 4.51 4.00 -9.61
CA LYS A 18 4.54 2.55 -9.35
C LYS A 18 5.74 2.17 -8.48
N GLN A 19 6.93 2.67 -8.77
CA GLN A 19 8.11 2.44 -7.93
C GLN A 19 7.93 2.98 -6.50
N GLU A 20 7.31 4.15 -6.34
CA GLU A 20 7.00 4.72 -5.01
C GLU A 20 5.96 3.90 -4.24
N ILE A 21 5.00 3.28 -4.94
CA ILE A 21 4.04 2.34 -4.34
C ILE A 21 4.77 1.08 -3.89
N ASP A 22 5.60 0.48 -4.75
CA ASP A 22 6.31 -0.76 -4.44
C ASP A 22 7.32 -0.58 -3.30
N SER A 23 7.89 0.62 -3.18
CA SER A 23 8.81 0.98 -2.09
C SER A 23 8.09 1.35 -0.78
N ASN A 24 6.75 1.40 -0.76
CA ASN A 24 6.01 1.78 0.43
C ASN A 24 6.10 0.66 1.49
N PRO A 25 6.41 0.97 2.76
CA PRO A 25 6.49 -0.04 3.82
C PRO A 25 5.23 -0.92 3.95
N LEU A 26 4.05 -0.38 3.62
CA LEU A 26 2.78 -1.11 3.66
C LEU A 26 2.59 -2.10 2.51
N SER A 27 3.39 -1.98 1.45
CA SER A 27 3.43 -2.93 0.34
C SER A 27 4.38 -4.10 0.60
N SER A 28 5.05 -4.13 1.76
CA SER A 28 5.87 -5.26 2.18
C SER A 28 5.03 -6.52 2.44
N ASP A 29 5.55 -7.67 2.01
CA ASP A 29 5.01 -9.00 2.30
C ASP A 29 4.80 -9.21 3.81
N VAL A 30 5.68 -8.67 4.65
CA VAL A 30 5.59 -8.80 6.12
C VAL A 30 4.30 -8.15 6.63
N ILE A 31 3.99 -6.94 6.19
CA ILE A 31 2.78 -6.23 6.61
C ILE A 31 1.53 -6.91 6.06
N THR A 32 1.59 -7.40 4.82
CA THR A 32 0.49 -8.13 4.20
C THR A 32 0.17 -9.41 4.97
N GLN A 33 1.20 -10.21 5.31
CA GLN A 33 1.04 -11.44 6.08
C GLN A 33 0.51 -11.19 7.48
N SER A 34 1.08 -10.22 8.20
CA SER A 34 0.61 -9.92 9.54
C SER A 34 -0.82 -9.40 9.56
N THR A 35 -1.20 -8.54 8.60
CA THR A 35 -2.57 -8.02 8.49
C THR A 35 -3.56 -9.15 8.20
N ALA A 36 -3.21 -10.09 7.33
CA ALA A 36 -4.04 -11.26 7.03
C ALA A 36 -4.27 -12.15 8.27
N ILE A 37 -3.22 -12.38 9.08
CA ILE A 37 -3.33 -13.16 10.33
C ILE A 37 -4.22 -12.44 11.33
N ILE A 38 -4.02 -11.13 11.52
CA ILE A 38 -4.86 -10.30 12.41
C ILE A 38 -6.34 -10.43 12.00
N GLU A 39 -6.64 -10.25 10.71
CA GLU A 39 -8.02 -10.29 10.20
C GLU A 39 -8.64 -11.69 10.32
N GLN A 40 -7.88 -12.75 10.04
CA GLN A 40 -8.32 -14.13 10.20
C GLN A 40 -8.64 -14.47 11.66
N MET A 41 -7.76 -14.08 12.59
CA MET A 41 -7.92 -14.38 14.01
C MET A 41 -9.04 -13.55 14.64
N LYS A 42 -9.20 -12.28 14.26
CA LYS A 42 -10.36 -11.46 14.65
C LYS A 42 -11.67 -12.08 14.17
N SER A 43 -11.72 -12.51 12.91
CA SER A 43 -12.90 -13.17 12.34
C SER A 43 -13.23 -14.51 13.01
N SER A 44 -12.22 -15.17 13.58
CA SER A 44 -12.36 -16.44 14.32
C SER A 44 -12.63 -16.25 15.83
N GLY A 45 -12.76 -15.01 16.31
CA GLY A 45 -12.98 -14.69 17.73
C GLY A 45 -11.76 -14.89 18.63
N ARG A 46 -10.55 -15.06 18.05
CA ARG A 46 -9.29 -15.32 18.77
C ARG A 46 -8.43 -14.06 18.90
N GLU A 47 -9.07 -12.90 19.11
CA GLU A 47 -8.38 -11.61 19.12
C GLU A 47 -7.28 -11.52 20.19
N ALA A 48 -7.50 -12.13 21.36
CA ALA A 48 -6.53 -12.13 22.46
C ALA A 48 -5.23 -12.92 22.17
N GLU A 49 -5.23 -13.79 21.17
CA GLU A 49 -4.08 -14.64 20.82
C GLU A 49 -3.26 -14.08 19.66
N ILE A 50 -3.69 -12.96 19.06
CA ILE A 50 -3.09 -12.37 17.86
C ILE A 50 -1.60 -12.06 18.06
N ASP A 51 -1.25 -11.32 19.11
CA ASP A 51 0.14 -10.95 19.32
C ASP A 51 1.03 -12.16 19.65
N GLN A 52 0.48 -13.23 20.23
CA GLN A 52 1.21 -14.47 20.46
C GLN A 52 1.49 -15.21 19.15
N GLU A 53 0.51 -15.28 18.24
CA GLU A 53 0.68 -15.92 16.93
C GLU A 53 1.62 -15.10 16.03
N LEU A 54 1.51 -13.77 16.05
CA LEU A 54 2.45 -12.87 15.36
C LEU A 54 3.88 -13.04 15.88
N ALA A 55 4.06 -13.07 17.22
CA ALA A 55 5.37 -13.30 17.82
C ALA A 55 5.95 -14.68 17.45
N ARG A 56 5.11 -15.73 17.40
CA ARG A 56 5.53 -17.07 16.98
C ARG A 56 6.08 -17.08 15.55
N LEU A 57 5.52 -16.25 14.68
CA LEU A 57 5.93 -16.10 13.29
C LEU A 57 7.03 -15.06 13.07
N SER A 58 7.60 -14.49 14.15
CA SER A 58 8.55 -13.38 14.08
C SER A 58 8.03 -12.17 13.29
N LEU A 59 6.72 -11.97 13.33
CA LEU A 59 6.02 -10.87 12.69
C LEU A 59 5.84 -9.71 13.67
N PRO A 60 5.77 -8.46 13.17
CA PRO A 60 5.48 -7.30 14.02
C PRO A 60 4.12 -7.44 14.70
N SER A 61 4.00 -6.91 15.91
CA SER A 61 2.77 -6.92 16.71
C SER A 61 1.65 -6.10 16.07
N SER A 62 0.41 -6.37 16.50
CA SER A 62 -0.77 -5.67 15.98
C SER A 62 -0.68 -4.15 16.14
N ASP A 63 -0.17 -3.67 17.28
CA ASP A 63 0.04 -2.23 17.53
C ASP A 63 1.07 -1.59 16.59
N ASP A 64 2.17 -2.27 16.31
CA ASP A 64 3.23 -1.73 15.45
C ASP A 64 2.79 -1.69 13.98
N ILE A 65 2.00 -2.68 13.56
CA ILE A 65 1.31 -2.65 12.26
C ILE A 65 0.32 -1.49 12.22
N GLY A 66 -0.47 -1.29 13.26
CA GLY A 66 -1.39 -0.16 13.39
C GLY A 66 -0.68 1.19 13.24
N LYS A 67 0.48 1.37 13.88
CA LYS A 67 1.31 2.59 13.74
C LYS A 67 1.84 2.76 12.32
N LEU A 68 2.37 1.70 11.71
CA LEU A 68 2.87 1.76 10.34
C LEU A 68 1.76 2.12 9.35
N ILE A 69 0.58 1.53 9.51
CA ILE A 69 -0.60 1.85 8.70
C ILE A 69 -0.97 3.33 8.92
N ALA A 70 -1.09 3.79 10.16
CA ALA A 70 -1.42 5.19 10.45
C ALA A 70 -0.42 6.18 9.83
N GLN A 71 0.87 5.84 9.82
CA GLN A 71 1.94 6.70 9.28
C GLN A 71 1.95 6.72 7.74
N HIS A 72 1.73 5.57 7.09
CA HIS A 72 1.99 5.43 5.64
C HIS A 72 0.75 5.27 4.78
N ALA A 73 -0.43 4.98 5.37
CA ALA A 73 -1.65 4.71 4.60
C ALA A 73 -2.13 5.91 3.80
N LEU A 74 -1.99 7.13 4.35
CA LEU A 74 -2.33 8.35 3.63
C LEU A 74 -1.45 8.53 2.40
N GLN A 75 -0.14 8.35 2.54
CA GLN A 75 0.81 8.45 1.43
C GLN A 75 0.50 7.40 0.35
N LEU A 76 0.29 6.15 0.74
CA LEU A 76 -0.07 5.07 -0.19
C LEU A 76 -1.38 5.38 -0.93
N THR A 77 -2.38 5.89 -0.22
CA THR A 77 -3.67 6.28 -0.81
C THR A 77 -3.51 7.39 -1.85
N LEU A 78 -2.67 8.40 -1.57
CA LEU A 78 -2.37 9.47 -2.52
C LEU A 78 -1.66 8.94 -3.77
N LEU A 79 -0.69 8.05 -3.60
CA LEU A 79 0.03 7.42 -4.71
C LEU A 79 -0.91 6.56 -5.58
N GLN A 80 -1.78 5.76 -4.97
CA GLN A 80 -2.79 4.96 -5.68
C GLN A 80 -3.76 5.86 -6.48
N LYS A 81 -4.25 6.95 -5.88
CA LYS A 81 -5.09 7.94 -6.58
C LYS A 81 -4.34 8.58 -7.75
N LYS A 82 -3.05 8.90 -7.57
CA LYS A 82 -2.20 9.46 -8.63
C LYS A 82 -1.99 8.45 -9.77
N ARG A 83 -1.74 7.17 -9.45
CA ARG A 83 -1.65 6.08 -10.43
C ARG A 83 -2.92 6.01 -11.29
N ILE A 84 -4.09 5.90 -10.66
CA ILE A 84 -5.39 5.84 -11.34
C ILE A 84 -5.62 7.06 -12.23
N LYS A 85 -5.24 8.26 -11.77
CA LYS A 85 -5.39 9.49 -12.55
C LYS A 85 -4.49 9.49 -13.80
N LEU A 86 -3.25 9.01 -13.68
CA LEU A 86 -2.31 8.91 -14.79
C LEU A 86 -2.74 7.83 -15.79
N GLU A 87 -3.20 6.67 -15.31
CA GLU A 87 -3.76 5.60 -16.15
C GLU A 87 -4.97 6.12 -16.96
N LYS A 88 -5.91 6.83 -16.32
CA LYS A 88 -7.04 7.47 -17.00
C LYS A 88 -6.63 8.54 -18.02
N LYS A 89 -5.54 9.28 -17.77
CA LYS A 89 -5.02 10.27 -18.73
C LYS A 89 -4.42 9.59 -19.96
N LEU A 90 -3.67 8.50 -19.76
CA LEU A 90 -3.10 7.71 -20.84
C LEU A 90 -4.18 7.04 -21.69
N GLU A 91 -5.22 6.50 -21.07
CA GLU A 91 -6.37 5.92 -21.77
C GLU A 91 -7.08 6.94 -22.68
N LYS A 92 -7.20 8.20 -22.22
CA LYS A 92 -7.80 9.30 -23.02
C LYS A 92 -6.92 9.82 -24.15
N LEU A 93 -5.62 9.49 -24.15
CA LEU A 93 -4.68 9.84 -25.21
C LEU A 93 -4.52 8.73 -26.25
N ARG A 94 -5.08 7.56 -25.98
CA ARG A 94 -5.15 6.42 -26.89
C ARG A 94 -6.35 6.58 -27.83
#